data_AF-A0A4Q6BHI4-F1
#
_entry.id   AF-A0A4Q6BHI4-F1
#
_cell.length_a   1.000
_cell.length_b   1.000
_cell.length_c   1.000
_cell.angle_alpha   90.00
_cell.angle_beta   90.00
_cell.angle_gamma   90.00
#
_symmetry.space_group_name_H-M   'P 1'
#
loop_
_entity.id
_entity.type
_entity.pdbx_description
1 polymer ?
#
loop_
_entity_poly.entity_id
_entity_poly.type
_entity_poly.pdbx_seq_one_letter_code
_entity_poly.pdbx_strand_id
1 'polypeptide(L)'
;MSHTVVKAQAIATGPRKGEEKPVRLLPIPLSATPAEIQALIDRHHNVYFGPGNYGIGNLRLEKGQKGLIWGAGRLTTTLTGSITISGSRELVLGNFNLSHTAAKGAAVIEVVGKAAADLTLLNTLVSAGNGGVGIRVKAPGRFTIQGCNPKWSDIGISIEHPAAAVYVFGGNLQYNRLHIQQVQGHLDARAFGMQGVRGEADIVIRSPSPGGYHVLEGIRTEGNNSANAIEALLNVPQTNEKVNVMLRANTLGNMVRYANYGANGNLILLENANLPGPEDKSSVGVTTEERAKANIISLGNKYGLSYDEAQGPFLVGKRTTVRSIGDLWMLPNKTDYTKPFNEPITTAAMSRAGKTVSSNSSFLAP
;
A
#
# COMPACT_ATOMS: atom_id res chain seq x y z
N MET A 1 -15.33 -4.00 73.03
CA MET A 1 -15.48 -4.70 71.75
C MET A 1 -16.11 -3.72 70.76
N SER A 2 -15.30 -3.09 69.90
CA SER A 2 -15.77 -2.11 68.93
C SER A 2 -15.98 -2.78 67.57
N HIS A 3 -17.20 -2.75 67.07
CA HIS A 3 -17.54 -3.20 65.72
C HIS A 3 -17.01 -2.20 64.69
N THR A 4 -15.97 -2.59 63.94
CA THR A 4 -15.52 -1.87 62.76
C THR A 4 -16.50 -2.16 61.62
N VAL A 5 -17.32 -1.16 61.26
CA VAL A 5 -18.17 -1.20 60.07
C VAL A 5 -17.27 -1.10 58.84
N VAL A 6 -17.09 -2.21 58.14
CA VAL A 6 -16.48 -2.21 56.81
C VAL A 6 -17.49 -1.58 55.84
N LYS A 7 -17.22 -0.33 55.44
CA LYS A 7 -17.97 0.31 54.35
C LYS A 7 -17.69 -0.46 53.06
N ALA A 8 -18.75 -0.95 52.40
CA ALA A 8 -18.66 -1.51 51.08
C ALA A 8 -18.02 -0.49 50.12
N GLN A 9 -16.91 -0.89 49.48
CA GLN A 9 -16.32 -0.16 48.38
C GLN A 9 -17.37 -0.04 47.26
N ALA A 10 -17.61 1.18 46.78
CA ALA A 10 -18.39 1.39 45.57
C ALA A 10 -17.71 0.63 44.42
N ILE A 11 -18.39 -0.39 43.90
CA ILE A 11 -17.96 -1.08 42.69
C ILE A 11 -17.92 -0.02 41.60
N ALA A 12 -16.73 0.22 41.03
CA ALA A 12 -16.56 1.05 39.85
C ALA A 12 -17.43 0.44 38.73
N THR A 13 -18.56 1.09 38.46
CA THR A 13 -19.37 0.79 37.28
C THR A 13 -18.46 0.95 36.06
N GLY A 14 -18.41 -0.09 35.22
CA GLY A 14 -17.58 -0.13 34.01
C GLY A 14 -17.79 1.06 33.06
N PRO A 15 -17.08 1.08 31.92
CA PRO A 15 -17.13 2.21 30.99
C PRO A 15 -18.58 2.59 30.72
N ARG A 16 -18.91 3.86 31.00
CA ARG A 16 -20.24 4.43 30.71
C ARG A 16 -20.58 4.05 29.27
N LYS A 17 -21.71 3.35 29.06
CA LYS A 17 -22.32 3.22 27.74
C LYS A 17 -22.44 4.64 27.19
N GLY A 18 -21.57 5.00 26.24
CA GLY A 18 -21.79 6.17 25.42
C GLY A 18 -23.09 5.89 24.67
N GLU A 19 -24.13 6.66 24.95
CA GLU A 19 -25.29 6.71 24.08
C GLU A 19 -24.86 7.39 22.78
N GLU A 20 -24.18 6.64 21.91
CA GLU A 20 -23.91 7.08 20.55
C GLU A 20 -25.27 7.24 19.86
N LYS A 21 -25.68 8.49 19.63
CA LYS A 21 -26.90 8.78 18.87
C LYS A 21 -26.76 8.16 17.48
N PRO A 22 -27.76 7.41 17.00
CA PRO A 22 -27.70 6.80 15.68
C PRO A 22 -27.50 7.87 14.61
N VAL A 23 -26.53 7.67 13.73
CA VAL A 23 -26.26 8.57 12.60
C VAL A 23 -27.37 8.41 11.57
N ARG A 24 -28.16 9.47 11.34
CA ARG A 24 -29.18 9.48 10.29
C ARG A 24 -28.52 9.81 8.95
N LEU A 25 -28.64 8.90 7.98
CA LEU A 25 -28.23 9.13 6.60
C LEU A 25 -29.43 9.63 5.78
N LEU A 26 -29.25 10.70 5.00
CA LEU A 26 -30.27 11.18 4.07
C LEU A 26 -30.20 10.39 2.75
N PRO A 27 -31.28 9.71 2.32
CA PRO A 27 -31.26 8.99 1.05
C PRO A 27 -31.20 9.96 -0.14
N ILE A 28 -30.32 9.64 -1.09
CA ILE A 28 -30.26 10.30 -2.40
C ILE A 28 -31.25 9.59 -3.34
N PRO A 29 -32.21 10.30 -3.96
CA PRO A 29 -33.11 9.70 -4.94
C PRO A 29 -32.34 9.16 -6.14
N LEU A 30 -32.73 7.99 -6.65
CA LEU A 30 -32.09 7.38 -7.83
C LEU A 30 -32.24 8.26 -9.09
N SER A 31 -33.31 9.05 -9.17
CA SER A 31 -33.57 10.00 -10.25
C SER A 31 -32.86 11.35 -10.09
N ALA A 32 -32.10 11.57 -9.01
CA ALA A 32 -31.46 12.85 -8.75
C ALA A 32 -30.38 13.15 -9.81
N THR A 33 -30.45 14.35 -10.37
CA THR A 33 -29.44 14.89 -11.27
C THR A 33 -28.14 15.23 -10.53
N PRO A 34 -27.00 15.36 -11.23
CA PRO A 34 -25.73 15.78 -10.60
C PRO A 34 -25.85 17.05 -9.74
N ALA A 35 -26.61 18.05 -10.21
CA ALA A 35 -26.82 19.30 -9.51
C ALA A 35 -27.64 19.12 -8.21
N GLU A 36 -28.67 18.28 -8.25
CA GLU A 36 -29.46 17.94 -7.07
C GLU A 36 -28.64 17.14 -6.05
N ILE A 37 -27.82 16.20 -6.51
CA ILE A 37 -26.90 15.44 -5.66
C ILE A 37 -25.91 16.38 -4.95
N GLN A 38 -25.29 17.30 -5.70
CA GLN A 38 -24.39 18.32 -5.12
C GLN A 38 -25.14 19.16 -4.07
N ALA A 39 -26.32 19.67 -4.39
CA ALA A 39 -27.11 20.49 -3.47
C ALA A 39 -27.57 19.73 -2.21
N LEU A 40 -27.76 18.41 -2.28
CA LEU A 40 -28.03 17.58 -1.10
C LEU A 40 -26.79 17.43 -0.23
N ILE A 41 -25.63 17.17 -0.83
CA ILE A 41 -24.36 17.00 -0.09
C ILE A 41 -23.90 18.31 0.56
N ASP A 42 -24.13 19.45 -0.10
CA ASP A 42 -23.83 20.78 0.45
C ASP A 42 -24.66 21.11 1.71
N ARG A 43 -25.89 20.56 1.79
CA ARG A 43 -26.82 20.80 2.91
C ARG A 43 -26.73 19.74 4.00
N HIS A 44 -26.22 18.56 3.69
CA HIS A 44 -26.28 17.40 4.59
C HIS A 44 -24.91 16.75 4.73
N HIS A 45 -24.46 16.62 5.98
CA HIS A 45 -23.19 15.96 6.30
C HIS A 45 -23.21 14.45 6.06
N ASN A 46 -24.39 13.83 6.13
CA ASN A 46 -24.55 12.39 6.07
C ASN A 46 -25.57 12.03 4.98
N VAL A 47 -25.11 11.43 3.89
CA VAL A 47 -25.95 11.02 2.75
C VAL A 47 -25.75 9.54 2.44
N TYR A 48 -26.80 8.94 1.90
CA TYR A 48 -26.85 7.53 1.53
C TYR A 48 -27.32 7.35 0.10
N PHE A 49 -26.49 6.70 -0.71
CA PHE A 49 -26.84 6.21 -2.03
C PHE A 49 -27.36 4.78 -1.88
N GLY A 50 -28.65 4.58 -2.15
CA GLY A 50 -29.25 3.25 -2.20
C GLY A 50 -28.69 2.41 -3.35
N PRO A 51 -29.13 1.14 -3.49
CA PRO A 51 -28.78 0.32 -4.66
C PRO A 51 -29.20 1.01 -5.96
N GLY A 52 -28.35 0.97 -6.98
CA GLY A 52 -28.60 1.57 -8.28
C GLY A 52 -27.40 2.33 -8.87
N ASN A 53 -27.62 2.97 -10.01
CA ASN A 53 -26.62 3.74 -10.75
C ASN A 53 -26.95 5.23 -10.67
N TYR A 54 -25.99 6.06 -10.24
CA TYR A 54 -26.15 7.49 -10.09
C TYR A 54 -25.13 8.21 -10.98
N GLY A 55 -25.60 9.14 -11.81
CA GLY A 55 -24.71 10.08 -12.51
C GLY A 55 -24.36 11.23 -11.58
N ILE A 56 -23.12 11.29 -11.08
CA ILE A 56 -22.70 12.34 -10.14
C ILE A 56 -22.00 13.51 -10.82
N GLY A 57 -21.62 13.39 -12.10
CA GLY A 57 -20.81 14.39 -12.79
C GLY A 57 -19.44 14.54 -12.12
N ASN A 58 -19.04 15.76 -11.75
CA ASN A 58 -17.92 16.00 -10.83
C ASN A 58 -18.46 16.54 -9.51
N LEU A 59 -18.55 15.67 -8.51
CA LEU A 59 -18.98 16.03 -7.17
C LEU A 59 -17.87 16.79 -6.44
N ARG A 60 -18.16 18.00 -5.98
CA ARG A 60 -17.18 18.86 -5.30
C ARG A 60 -17.44 18.87 -3.80
N LEU A 61 -16.45 18.44 -3.02
CA LEU A 61 -16.49 18.46 -1.56
C LEU A 61 -15.55 19.57 -1.09
N GLU A 62 -16.12 20.70 -0.71
CA GLU A 62 -15.38 21.93 -0.39
C GLU A 62 -15.67 22.39 1.04
N LYS A 63 -15.04 23.50 1.46
CA LYS A 63 -15.35 24.22 2.71
C LYS A 63 -15.24 23.37 3.98
N GLY A 64 -14.36 22.36 3.97
CA GLY A 64 -14.15 21.50 5.14
C GLY A 64 -15.33 20.57 5.40
N GLN A 65 -15.90 20.00 4.33
CA GLN A 65 -16.94 18.98 4.36
C GLN A 65 -16.60 17.88 5.37
N LYS A 66 -17.64 17.40 6.07
CA LYS A 66 -17.55 16.37 7.10
C LYS A 66 -18.72 15.40 7.02
N GLY A 67 -18.57 14.25 7.68
CA GLY A 67 -19.62 13.24 7.81
C GLY A 67 -19.48 12.10 6.79
N LEU A 68 -20.57 11.42 6.51
CA LEU A 68 -20.59 10.18 5.73
C LEU A 68 -21.24 10.36 4.37
N ILE A 69 -20.55 9.93 3.31
CA ILE A 69 -21.13 9.71 1.99
C ILE A 69 -21.05 8.21 1.73
N TRP A 70 -22.18 7.52 1.84
CA TRP A 70 -22.20 6.06 1.95
C TRP A 70 -23.06 5.40 0.88
N GLY A 71 -22.60 4.29 0.32
CA GLY A 71 -23.37 3.46 -0.60
C GLY A 71 -23.98 2.23 0.06
N ALA A 72 -24.90 1.57 -0.64
CA ALA A 72 -25.53 0.32 -0.19
C ALA A 72 -24.60 -0.91 -0.34
N GLY A 73 -23.48 -0.77 -1.03
CA GLY A 73 -22.55 -1.85 -1.30
C GLY A 73 -21.68 -1.56 -2.51
N ARG A 74 -20.39 -1.95 -2.45
CA ARG A 74 -19.43 -1.72 -3.55
C ARG A 74 -19.82 -2.35 -4.89
N LEU A 75 -20.75 -3.31 -4.90
CA LEU A 75 -21.25 -3.98 -6.11
C LEU A 75 -22.72 -3.67 -6.39
N THR A 76 -23.39 -2.89 -5.54
CA THR A 76 -24.83 -2.60 -5.62
C THR A 76 -25.13 -1.13 -5.87
N THR A 77 -24.23 -0.23 -5.46
CA THR A 77 -24.31 1.21 -5.72
C THR A 77 -23.16 1.60 -6.64
N THR A 78 -23.48 2.10 -7.84
CA THR A 78 -22.49 2.64 -8.78
C THR A 78 -22.69 4.14 -8.93
N LEU A 79 -21.61 4.88 -8.78
CA LEU A 79 -21.50 6.30 -9.07
C LEU A 79 -20.70 6.46 -10.37
N THR A 80 -21.25 7.17 -11.34
CA THR A 80 -20.57 7.50 -12.59
C THR A 80 -20.16 8.96 -12.58
N GLY A 81 -18.84 9.21 -12.61
CA GLY A 81 -18.28 10.55 -12.48
C GLY A 81 -17.03 10.60 -11.61
N SER A 82 -16.64 11.79 -11.18
CA SER A 82 -15.47 12.03 -10.35
C SER A 82 -15.84 12.78 -9.06
N ILE A 83 -14.91 12.76 -8.10
CA ILE A 83 -15.03 13.48 -6.83
C ILE A 83 -13.78 14.34 -6.65
N THR A 84 -13.98 15.65 -6.50
CA THR A 84 -12.90 16.60 -6.17
C THR A 84 -13.07 17.07 -4.73
N ILE A 85 -12.02 16.96 -3.92
CA ILE A 85 -12.04 17.31 -2.50
C ILE A 85 -11.05 18.44 -2.24
N SER A 86 -11.52 19.57 -1.72
CA SER A 86 -10.68 20.73 -1.37
C SER A 86 -10.84 21.08 0.10
N GLY A 87 -10.14 20.31 0.94
CA GLY A 87 -10.21 20.35 2.40
C GLY A 87 -11.43 19.62 2.99
N SER A 88 -11.22 18.85 4.04
CA SER A 88 -12.26 18.06 4.74
C SER A 88 -11.93 17.90 6.22
N ARG A 89 -12.95 17.57 7.03
CA ARG A 89 -12.81 17.23 8.44
C ARG A 89 -13.56 15.93 8.70
N GLU A 90 -12.87 14.86 9.07
CA GLU A 90 -13.49 13.56 9.39
C GLU A 90 -14.50 13.11 8.31
N LEU A 91 -14.14 13.26 7.04
CA LEU A 91 -14.99 12.86 5.92
C LEU A 91 -14.78 11.39 5.64
N VAL A 92 -15.87 10.63 5.57
CA VAL A 92 -15.86 9.22 5.19
C VAL A 92 -16.63 9.03 3.90
N LEU A 93 -15.97 8.52 2.86
CA LEU A 93 -16.59 8.09 1.63
C LEU A 93 -16.49 6.58 1.54
N GLY A 94 -17.59 5.87 1.30
CA GLY A 94 -17.47 4.42 1.24
C GLY A 94 -18.65 3.60 0.76
N ASN A 95 -18.34 2.32 0.54
CA ASN A 95 -19.30 1.26 0.22
C ASN A 95 -20.06 1.45 -1.11
N PHE A 96 -19.39 1.96 -2.13
CA PHE A 96 -19.90 2.08 -3.50
C PHE A 96 -18.81 1.77 -4.53
N ASN A 97 -19.22 1.60 -5.79
CA ASN A 97 -18.34 1.63 -6.95
C ASN A 97 -18.35 3.06 -7.52
N LEU A 98 -17.18 3.60 -7.84
CA LEU A 98 -17.02 4.88 -8.53
C LEU A 98 -16.26 4.64 -9.83
N SER A 99 -16.91 4.91 -10.96
CA SER A 99 -16.37 4.65 -12.29
C SER A 99 -16.37 5.91 -13.15
N HIS A 100 -15.22 6.19 -13.76
CA HIS A 100 -15.07 7.25 -14.74
C HIS A 100 -13.88 6.97 -15.65
N THR A 101 -14.05 7.15 -16.96
CA THR A 101 -12.93 7.10 -17.89
C THR A 101 -12.18 8.43 -17.84
N ALA A 102 -11.24 8.55 -16.91
CA ALA A 102 -10.45 9.75 -16.74
C ALA A 102 -9.45 9.88 -17.91
N ALA A 103 -9.19 11.12 -18.32
CA ALA A 103 -8.11 11.42 -19.26
C ALA A 103 -6.75 10.96 -18.70
N LYS A 104 -5.74 10.81 -19.57
CA LYS A 104 -4.41 10.37 -19.14
C LYS A 104 -3.89 11.28 -18.02
N GLY A 105 -3.55 10.68 -16.88
CA GLY A 105 -3.05 11.40 -15.72
C GLY A 105 -4.10 12.26 -15.00
N ALA A 106 -5.39 12.19 -15.31
CA ALA A 106 -6.46 12.76 -14.49
C ALA A 106 -6.93 11.74 -13.44
N ALA A 107 -7.44 12.21 -12.30
CA ALA A 107 -7.87 11.34 -11.21
C ALA A 107 -9.41 11.23 -11.11
N VAL A 108 -9.90 10.09 -10.64
CA VAL A 108 -11.33 9.89 -10.35
C VAL A 108 -11.71 10.44 -8.99
N ILE A 109 -10.88 10.17 -7.97
CA ILE A 109 -10.93 10.87 -6.69
C ILE A 109 -9.68 11.74 -6.60
N GLU A 110 -9.85 13.05 -6.58
CA GLU A 110 -8.75 14.00 -6.46
C GLU A 110 -8.90 14.85 -5.21
N VAL A 111 -7.90 14.80 -4.31
CA VAL A 111 -7.80 15.72 -3.17
C VAL A 111 -6.81 16.82 -3.54
N VAL A 112 -7.26 18.08 -3.52
CA VAL A 112 -6.52 19.23 -4.02
C VAL A 112 -6.58 20.42 -3.06
N GLY A 113 -5.83 21.47 -3.37
CA GLY A 113 -5.85 22.72 -2.62
C GLY A 113 -4.87 22.76 -1.45
N LYS A 114 -4.87 23.89 -0.74
CA LYS A 114 -3.95 24.17 0.38
C LYS A 114 -4.51 23.78 1.75
N ALA A 115 -5.82 23.59 1.85
CA ALA A 115 -6.47 23.22 3.09
C ALA A 115 -6.18 21.76 3.43
N ALA A 116 -5.90 21.48 4.70
CA ALA A 116 -5.72 20.11 5.16
C ALA A 116 -7.02 19.31 5.02
N ALA A 117 -6.88 18.02 4.71
CA ALA A 117 -7.98 17.08 4.64
C ALA A 117 -7.77 15.94 5.64
N ASP A 118 -8.83 15.59 6.35
CA ASP A 118 -8.96 14.31 7.05
C ASP A 118 -10.04 13.50 6.34
N LEU A 119 -9.62 12.44 5.66
CA LEU A 119 -10.43 11.68 4.72
C LEU A 119 -10.21 10.18 4.92
N THR A 120 -11.30 9.44 5.06
CA THR A 120 -11.32 7.97 5.00
C THR A 120 -12.09 7.51 3.77
N LEU A 121 -11.44 6.74 2.91
CA LEU A 121 -12.07 5.96 1.85
C LEU A 121 -12.21 4.52 2.33
N LEU A 122 -13.44 4.00 2.36
CA LEU A 122 -13.73 2.69 2.94
C LEU A 122 -14.48 1.80 1.94
N ASN A 123 -13.97 0.59 1.69
CA ASN A 123 -14.60 -0.44 0.86
C ASN A 123 -15.13 0.08 -0.49
N THR A 124 -14.36 0.92 -1.17
CA THR A 124 -14.76 1.55 -2.44
C THR A 124 -14.05 0.87 -3.61
N LEU A 125 -14.77 0.55 -4.68
CA LEU A 125 -14.16 0.23 -5.96
C LEU A 125 -13.99 1.54 -6.74
N VAL A 126 -12.78 1.86 -7.20
CA VAL A 126 -12.52 3.08 -7.97
C VAL A 126 -11.93 2.69 -9.31
N SER A 127 -12.51 3.15 -10.42
CA SER A 127 -11.99 2.87 -11.75
C SER A 127 -11.82 4.11 -12.61
N ALA A 128 -10.59 4.30 -13.10
CA ALA A 128 -10.18 5.48 -13.87
C ALA A 128 -10.02 5.26 -15.39
N GLY A 129 -10.14 4.02 -15.86
CA GLY A 129 -9.75 3.66 -17.22
C GLY A 129 -8.22 3.61 -17.41
N ASN A 130 -7.79 3.04 -18.54
CA ASN A 130 -6.42 2.57 -18.78
C ASN A 130 -5.29 3.62 -18.69
N GLY A 131 -5.59 4.91 -18.66
CA GLY A 131 -4.61 5.99 -18.50
C GLY A 131 -4.84 6.90 -17.29
N GLY A 132 -5.92 6.68 -16.53
CA GLY A 132 -6.31 7.53 -15.42
C GLY A 132 -5.69 7.11 -14.09
N VAL A 133 -5.81 8.00 -13.10
CA VAL A 133 -5.45 7.72 -11.71
C VAL A 133 -6.72 7.42 -10.91
N GLY A 134 -6.73 6.35 -10.13
CA GLY A 134 -7.87 6.02 -9.27
C GLY A 134 -8.07 7.09 -8.19
N ILE A 135 -7.09 7.19 -7.29
CA ILE A 135 -7.09 8.11 -6.15
C ILE A 135 -5.82 8.94 -6.20
N ARG A 136 -5.94 10.26 -6.16
CA ARG A 136 -4.79 11.17 -6.12
C ARG A 136 -4.89 12.13 -4.94
N VAL A 137 -3.80 12.25 -4.19
CA VAL A 137 -3.67 13.13 -3.03
C VAL A 137 -2.65 14.23 -3.32
N LYS A 138 -3.12 15.45 -3.60
CA LYS A 138 -2.32 16.67 -3.85
C LYS A 138 -2.51 17.74 -2.75
N ALA A 139 -3.09 17.40 -1.62
CA ALA A 139 -3.34 18.31 -0.50
C ALA A 139 -2.68 17.80 0.79
N PRO A 140 -2.37 18.68 1.76
CA PRO A 140 -1.89 18.24 3.08
C PRO A 140 -2.97 17.49 3.85
N GLY A 141 -2.56 16.69 4.83
CA GLY A 141 -3.48 16.07 5.79
C GLY A 141 -3.29 14.58 5.96
N ARG A 142 -4.33 13.92 6.47
CA ARG A 142 -4.34 12.50 6.82
C ARG A 142 -5.38 11.77 5.98
N PHE A 143 -4.97 10.67 5.37
CA PHE A 143 -5.78 9.92 4.43
C PHE A 143 -5.75 8.45 4.79
N THR A 144 -6.91 7.86 5.07
CA THR A 144 -7.05 6.41 5.27
C THR A 144 -7.73 5.81 4.05
N ILE A 145 -7.12 4.81 3.42
CA ILE A 145 -7.68 4.08 2.29
C ILE A 145 -7.80 2.62 2.71
N GLN A 146 -9.01 2.21 3.08
CA GLN A 146 -9.23 0.91 3.70
C GLN A 146 -10.16 0.01 2.88
N GLY A 147 -9.70 -1.20 2.54
CA GLY A 147 -10.51 -2.18 1.82
C GLY A 147 -10.91 -1.74 0.41
N CYS A 148 -10.28 -0.69 -0.13
CA CYS A 148 -10.56 -0.16 -1.45
C CYS A 148 -9.94 -1.04 -2.55
N ASN A 149 -10.55 -0.98 -3.74
CA ASN A 149 -10.07 -1.62 -4.95
C ASN A 149 -9.98 -0.60 -6.09
N PRO A 150 -8.87 0.16 -6.20
CA PRO A 150 -8.58 0.94 -7.38
C PRO A 150 -8.23 -0.02 -8.52
N LYS A 151 -9.14 -0.18 -9.50
CA LYS A 151 -9.04 -1.14 -10.59
C LYS A 151 -9.03 -0.44 -11.94
N TRP A 152 -8.35 -1.05 -12.92
CA TRP A 152 -8.32 -0.57 -14.31
C TRP A 152 -7.88 0.89 -14.40
N SER A 153 -6.92 1.28 -13.57
CA SER A 153 -6.27 2.59 -13.58
C SER A 153 -4.81 2.38 -13.98
N ASP A 154 -4.17 3.40 -14.53
CA ASP A 154 -2.71 3.38 -14.76
C ASP A 154 -1.99 3.42 -13.41
N ILE A 155 -2.39 4.38 -12.57
CA ILE A 155 -1.97 4.50 -11.17
C ILE A 155 -3.21 4.31 -10.31
N GLY A 156 -3.20 3.38 -9.37
CA GLY A 156 -4.34 3.21 -8.47
C GLY A 156 -4.36 4.27 -7.36
N ILE A 157 -3.20 4.54 -6.74
CA ILE A 157 -3.03 5.57 -5.70
C ILE A 157 -1.79 6.42 -6.01
N SER A 158 -1.96 7.74 -6.10
CA SER A 158 -0.86 8.70 -6.26
C SER A 158 -0.80 9.66 -5.07
N ILE A 159 0.38 9.80 -4.45
CA ILE A 159 0.63 10.68 -3.31
C ILE A 159 1.60 11.77 -3.73
N GLU A 160 1.11 13.00 -3.79
CA GLU A 160 1.75 14.11 -4.49
C GLU A 160 1.85 15.38 -3.63
N HIS A 161 1.63 15.31 -2.32
CA HIS A 161 1.81 16.46 -1.43
C HIS A 161 2.78 16.15 -0.27
N PRO A 162 3.76 17.01 0.04
CA PRO A 162 4.82 16.69 1.01
C PRO A 162 4.31 16.53 2.44
N ALA A 163 3.18 17.16 2.77
CA ALA A 163 2.53 17.05 4.07
C ALA A 163 1.29 16.11 4.05
N ALA A 164 1.17 15.24 3.05
CA ALA A 164 0.18 14.17 3.08
C ALA A 164 0.72 12.95 3.82
N ALA A 165 -0.07 12.40 4.74
CA ALA A 165 0.16 11.11 5.37
C ALA A 165 -0.94 10.14 4.93
N VAL A 166 -0.56 9.18 4.08
CA VAL A 166 -1.50 8.22 3.49
C VAL A 166 -1.28 6.85 4.10
N TYR A 167 -2.36 6.31 4.64
CA TYR A 167 -2.41 4.98 5.23
C TYR A 167 -3.31 4.09 4.38
N VAL A 168 -2.78 2.99 3.87
CA VAL A 168 -3.51 2.04 3.02
C VAL A 168 -3.61 0.71 3.76
N PHE A 169 -4.82 0.23 4.03
CA PHE A 169 -5.03 -0.99 4.82
C PHE A 169 -6.09 -1.89 4.22
N GLY A 170 -5.79 -3.17 4.05
CA GLY A 170 -6.80 -4.09 3.54
C GLY A 170 -7.17 -3.81 2.09
N GLY A 171 -7.63 -4.84 1.40
CA GLY A 171 -7.95 -4.79 -0.02
C GLY A 171 -8.17 -6.21 -0.51
N ASN A 172 -8.99 -6.38 -1.55
CA ASN A 172 -9.28 -7.71 -2.04
C ASN A 172 -7.99 -8.42 -2.45
N LEU A 173 -7.73 -9.58 -1.86
CA LEU A 173 -6.44 -10.27 -1.92
C LEU A 173 -6.06 -10.70 -3.34
N GLN A 174 -7.00 -10.79 -4.30
CA GLN A 174 -6.79 -11.52 -5.56
C GLN A 174 -7.01 -10.75 -6.87
N TYR A 175 -7.50 -9.50 -6.87
CA TYR A 175 -7.92 -8.84 -8.15
C TYR A 175 -7.73 -7.31 -8.23
N ASN A 176 -6.77 -6.75 -7.51
CA ASN A 176 -6.48 -5.32 -7.59
C ASN A 176 -5.36 -5.07 -8.60
N ARG A 177 -5.66 -4.37 -9.70
CA ARG A 177 -4.63 -3.79 -10.58
C ARG A 177 -4.18 -2.45 -10.03
N LEU A 178 -3.54 -2.52 -8.88
CA LEU A 178 -3.11 -1.37 -8.10
C LEU A 178 -1.64 -1.12 -8.34
N HIS A 179 -1.31 0.08 -8.81
CA HIS A 179 0.03 0.65 -8.70
C HIS A 179 -0.01 1.80 -7.70
N ILE A 180 0.92 1.84 -6.75
CA ILE A 180 1.04 2.95 -5.79
C ILE A 180 2.26 3.78 -6.16
N GLN A 181 2.05 5.05 -6.44
CA GLN A 181 3.11 6.01 -6.67
C GLN A 181 3.15 7.04 -5.54
N GLN A 182 4.20 6.98 -4.71
CA GLN A 182 4.56 8.05 -3.81
C GLN A 182 5.55 8.96 -4.55
N VAL A 183 5.11 10.20 -4.81
CA VAL A 183 5.96 11.28 -5.35
C VAL A 183 6.53 12.08 -4.18
N GLN A 184 5.67 12.47 -3.23
CA GLN A 184 6.02 13.16 -1.99
C GLN A 184 5.00 12.90 -0.89
N GLY A 185 5.40 13.10 0.36
CA GLY A 185 4.59 12.76 1.55
C GLY A 185 4.95 11.40 2.15
N HIS A 186 4.09 10.89 3.04
CA HIS A 186 4.27 9.63 3.75
C HIS A 186 3.31 8.55 3.23
N LEU A 187 3.83 7.31 3.19
CA LEU A 187 3.08 6.11 2.84
C LEU A 187 3.29 5.06 3.94
N ASP A 188 2.20 4.62 4.55
CA ASP A 188 2.12 3.41 5.37
C ASP A 188 1.08 2.49 4.72
N ALA A 189 1.53 1.39 4.14
CA ALA A 189 0.74 0.49 3.33
C ALA A 189 0.81 -0.90 3.97
N ARG A 190 -0.33 -1.44 4.44
CA ARG A 190 -0.38 -2.74 5.09
C ARG A 190 -1.50 -3.67 4.64
N ALA A 191 -1.21 -4.96 4.64
CA ALA A 191 -2.17 -6.05 4.49
C ALA A 191 -3.07 -5.94 3.25
N PHE A 192 -2.51 -5.80 2.05
CA PHE A 192 -3.27 -5.80 0.81
C PHE A 192 -2.57 -6.54 -0.33
N GLY A 193 -3.36 -6.95 -1.32
CA GLY A 193 -2.91 -7.66 -2.53
C GLY A 193 -2.84 -6.76 -3.77
N MET A 194 -1.90 -7.05 -4.67
CA MET A 194 -1.66 -6.38 -5.96
C MET A 194 -1.53 -7.42 -7.08
N GLN A 195 -1.95 -7.06 -8.29
CA GLN A 195 -1.90 -7.92 -9.47
C GLN A 195 -1.69 -7.10 -10.74
N GLY A 196 -0.80 -7.53 -11.64
CA GLY A 196 -0.74 -7.06 -13.02
C GLY A 196 -0.37 -5.59 -13.16
N VAL A 197 0.77 -5.20 -12.60
CA VAL A 197 1.26 -3.83 -12.74
C VAL A 197 1.54 -3.46 -14.19
N ARG A 198 1.33 -2.18 -14.50
CA ARG A 198 1.82 -1.53 -15.72
C ARG A 198 3.03 -0.69 -15.34
N GLY A 199 4.23 -1.20 -15.58
CA GLY A 199 5.47 -0.49 -15.28
C GLY A 199 6.58 -1.38 -14.74
N GLU A 200 7.51 -0.75 -14.02
CA GLU A 200 8.71 -1.39 -13.47
C GLU A 200 8.50 -1.97 -12.06
N ALA A 201 7.51 -1.46 -11.31
CA ALA A 201 7.19 -1.97 -9.98
C ALA A 201 5.75 -1.72 -9.54
N ASP A 202 5.30 -2.52 -8.58
CA ASP A 202 4.02 -2.36 -7.88
C ASP A 202 3.94 -1.06 -7.07
N ILE A 203 5.02 -0.77 -6.36
CA ILE A 203 5.12 0.40 -5.47
C ILE A 203 6.36 1.20 -5.86
N VAL A 204 6.16 2.49 -6.14
CA VAL A 204 7.25 3.43 -6.45
C VAL A 204 7.29 4.51 -5.37
N ILE A 205 8.45 4.69 -4.74
CA ILE A 205 8.68 5.73 -3.72
C ILE A 205 9.80 6.64 -4.22
N ARG A 206 9.50 7.93 -4.42
CA ARG A 206 10.43 8.87 -5.08
C ARG A 206 11.11 9.85 -4.13
N SER A 207 10.62 10.02 -2.92
CA SER A 207 11.16 11.02 -1.99
C SER A 207 11.08 10.57 -0.53
N PRO A 208 11.83 11.23 0.37
CA PRO A 208 11.80 10.92 1.79
C PRO A 208 10.42 11.10 2.40
N SER A 209 10.12 10.28 3.39
CA SER A 209 8.95 10.47 4.21
C SER A 209 9.18 11.59 5.24
N PRO A 210 8.22 12.53 5.42
CA PRO A 210 8.25 13.44 6.57
C PRO A 210 8.05 12.72 7.91
N GLY A 211 7.50 11.50 7.90
CA GLY A 211 7.23 10.68 9.08
C GLY A 211 8.31 9.64 9.41
N GLY A 212 9.49 9.72 8.79
CA GLY A 212 10.59 8.78 9.00
C GLY A 212 10.65 7.69 7.94
N TYR A 213 10.18 6.48 8.26
CA TYR A 213 10.15 5.36 7.32
C TYR A 213 8.83 5.33 6.56
N HIS A 214 8.89 5.04 5.27
CA HIS A 214 7.74 4.43 4.59
C HIS A 214 7.59 3.00 5.09
N VAL A 215 6.36 2.58 5.34
CA VAL A 215 6.07 1.23 5.84
C VAL A 215 5.30 0.47 4.78
N LEU A 216 5.81 -0.69 4.38
CA LEU A 216 5.18 -1.63 3.46
C LEU A 216 5.13 -2.99 4.15
N GLU A 217 3.97 -3.40 4.68
CA GLU A 217 3.85 -4.59 5.52
C GLU A 217 2.72 -5.53 5.09
N GLY A 218 2.97 -6.84 5.09
CA GLY A 218 1.95 -7.82 4.74
C GLY A 218 1.46 -7.68 3.30
N ILE A 219 2.35 -7.25 2.40
CA ILE A 219 2.02 -7.03 1.00
C ILE A 219 2.08 -8.35 0.23
N ARG A 220 1.06 -8.64 -0.57
CA ARG A 220 1.04 -9.73 -1.54
C ARG A 220 1.02 -9.15 -2.94
N THR A 221 1.86 -9.67 -3.82
CA THR A 221 1.79 -9.37 -5.24
C THR A 221 1.76 -10.63 -6.09
N GLU A 222 1.02 -10.60 -7.20
CA GLU A 222 1.05 -11.63 -8.23
C GLU A 222 2.04 -11.31 -9.36
N GLY A 223 2.56 -10.09 -9.41
CA GLY A 223 3.32 -9.57 -10.55
C GLY A 223 2.48 -9.52 -11.83
N ASN A 224 3.14 -9.39 -12.97
CA ASN A 224 2.55 -9.31 -14.30
C ASN A 224 2.83 -10.58 -15.10
N ASN A 225 2.84 -11.74 -14.43
CA ASN A 225 3.08 -13.05 -15.03
C ASN A 225 4.33 -13.09 -15.93
N SER A 226 5.40 -12.41 -15.51
CA SER A 226 6.66 -12.33 -16.24
C SER A 226 6.61 -11.63 -17.61
N ALA A 227 5.59 -10.79 -17.87
CA ALA A 227 5.57 -9.96 -19.07
C ALA A 227 6.70 -8.91 -19.10
N ASN A 228 7.32 -8.62 -17.95
CA ASN A 228 8.46 -7.72 -17.84
C ASN A 228 9.62 -8.39 -17.07
N ALA A 229 10.82 -8.36 -17.64
CA ALA A 229 12.02 -8.97 -17.06
C ALA A 229 12.61 -8.21 -15.85
N ILE A 230 12.14 -6.98 -15.59
CA ILE A 230 12.70 -6.08 -14.55
C ILE A 230 11.69 -5.88 -13.40
N GLU A 231 10.61 -6.66 -13.37
CA GLU A 231 9.52 -6.48 -12.41
C GLU A 231 9.97 -6.64 -10.95
N ALA A 232 9.70 -5.63 -10.13
CA ALA A 232 9.97 -5.59 -8.71
C ALA A 232 8.74 -5.19 -7.89
N LEU A 233 8.66 -5.61 -6.62
CA LEU A 233 7.59 -5.15 -5.73
C LEU A 233 7.77 -3.66 -5.41
N LEU A 234 9.00 -3.27 -5.06
CA LEU A 234 9.37 -1.90 -4.70
C LEU A 234 10.40 -1.35 -5.70
N ASN A 235 10.18 -0.13 -6.17
CA ASN A 235 11.20 0.68 -6.83
C ASN A 235 11.40 2.01 -6.09
N VAL A 236 12.63 2.27 -5.68
CA VAL A 236 13.07 3.57 -5.19
C VAL A 236 14.09 4.09 -6.20
N PRO A 237 13.73 5.03 -7.10
CA PRO A 237 14.63 5.49 -8.15
C PRO A 237 15.92 6.10 -7.61
N GLN A 238 16.94 6.19 -8.46
CA GLN A 238 18.21 6.78 -8.08
C GLN A 238 18.03 8.22 -7.57
N THR A 239 18.51 8.47 -6.34
CA THR A 239 18.46 9.80 -5.73
C THR A 239 19.55 9.97 -4.69
N ASN A 240 19.97 11.22 -4.45
CA ASN A 240 20.88 11.54 -3.36
C ASN A 240 20.17 11.69 -2.00
N GLU A 241 18.84 11.71 -2.02
CA GLU A 241 17.99 11.83 -0.83
C GLU A 241 18.00 10.56 0.03
N LYS A 242 17.74 10.73 1.33
CA LYS A 242 17.59 9.62 2.28
C LYS A 242 16.14 9.12 2.32
N VAL A 243 15.82 8.16 1.45
CA VAL A 243 14.47 7.56 1.39
C VAL A 243 14.40 6.30 2.24
N ASN A 244 13.90 6.38 3.47
CA ASN A 244 13.87 5.20 4.35
C ASN A 244 12.61 4.35 4.11
N VAL A 245 12.78 3.05 3.93
CA VAL A 245 11.68 2.10 3.67
C VAL A 245 11.83 0.84 4.53
N MET A 246 10.73 0.41 5.14
CA MET A 246 10.60 -0.92 5.75
C MET A 246 9.67 -1.77 4.87
N LEU A 247 10.13 -2.96 4.49
CA LEU A 247 9.44 -3.87 3.59
C LEU A 247 9.32 -5.27 4.21
N ARG A 248 8.07 -5.71 4.38
CA ARG A 248 7.66 -7.06 4.73
C ARG A 248 6.57 -7.51 3.77
N ALA A 249 6.95 -8.31 2.80
CA ALA A 249 6.07 -8.92 1.82
C ALA A 249 5.79 -10.38 2.21
N ASN A 250 4.53 -10.76 2.08
CA ASN A 250 4.05 -12.11 2.39
C ASN A 250 4.22 -13.07 1.20
N THR A 251 4.14 -12.57 -0.03
CA THR A 251 4.23 -13.37 -1.26
C THR A 251 4.61 -12.47 -2.44
N LEU A 252 5.55 -12.93 -3.27
CA LEU A 252 6.01 -12.20 -4.47
C LEU A 252 5.42 -12.70 -5.80
N GLY A 253 4.61 -13.76 -5.80
CA GLY A 253 3.98 -14.27 -7.02
C GLY A 253 5.01 -14.52 -8.12
N ASN A 254 4.79 -13.91 -9.30
CA ASN A 254 5.68 -14.04 -10.45
C ASN A 254 6.75 -12.94 -10.56
N MET A 255 6.95 -12.14 -9.50
CA MET A 255 7.94 -11.06 -9.53
C MET A 255 9.37 -11.58 -9.48
N VAL A 256 10.27 -10.86 -10.17
CA VAL A 256 11.69 -11.21 -10.24
C VAL A 256 12.42 -10.72 -8.99
N ARG A 257 11.95 -9.62 -8.36
CA ARG A 257 12.68 -8.91 -7.29
C ARG A 257 11.80 -8.37 -6.15
N TYR A 258 12.31 -8.33 -4.92
CA TYR A 258 11.66 -7.55 -3.85
C TYR A 258 11.82 -6.05 -4.09
N ALA A 259 13.05 -5.60 -4.35
CA ALA A 259 13.32 -4.17 -4.46
C ALA A 259 14.42 -3.82 -5.48
N ASN A 260 14.18 -2.75 -6.22
CA ASN A 260 15.20 -1.93 -6.85
C ASN A 260 15.35 -0.67 -5.99
N TYR A 261 16.52 -0.44 -5.39
CA TYR A 261 16.71 0.60 -4.38
C TYR A 261 17.92 1.51 -4.68
N GLY A 262 17.64 2.70 -5.20
CA GLY A 262 18.63 3.67 -5.67
C GLY A 262 18.84 4.89 -4.76
N ALA A 263 18.30 4.92 -3.55
CA ALA A 263 18.43 6.05 -2.62
C ALA A 263 19.61 5.92 -1.63
N ASN A 264 19.98 7.02 -0.97
CA ASN A 264 21.01 7.05 0.09
C ASN A 264 20.46 6.72 1.50
N GLY A 265 19.26 6.13 1.57
CA GLY A 265 18.55 5.84 2.82
C GLY A 265 18.74 4.41 3.31
N ASN A 266 17.89 4.03 4.26
CA ASN A 266 17.80 2.67 4.77
C ASN A 266 16.69 1.88 4.05
N LEU A 267 17.00 0.65 3.64
CA LEU A 267 16.01 -0.36 3.29
C LEU A 267 16.06 -1.47 4.35
N ILE A 268 14.95 -1.67 5.08
CA ILE A 268 14.81 -2.75 6.05
C ILE A 268 13.91 -3.83 5.45
N LEU A 269 14.40 -5.06 5.35
CA LEU A 269 13.67 -6.24 4.90
C LEU A 269 13.41 -7.14 6.12
N LEU A 270 12.14 -7.38 6.46
CA LEU A 270 11.77 -8.15 7.65
C LEU A 270 10.93 -9.36 7.26
N GLU A 271 11.41 -10.56 7.59
CA GLU A 271 10.66 -11.82 7.47
C GLU A 271 9.92 -11.98 6.14
N ASN A 272 10.48 -11.45 5.06
CA ASN A 272 9.93 -11.62 3.73
C ASN A 272 10.03 -13.11 3.40
N ALA A 273 8.92 -13.74 3.06
CA ALA A 273 8.90 -15.13 2.68
C ALA A 273 8.61 -15.23 1.19
N ASN A 274 9.53 -15.81 0.41
CA ASN A 274 9.18 -16.33 -0.89
C ASN A 274 9.14 -17.85 -0.89
N LEU A 275 8.04 -18.40 -1.40
CA LEU A 275 7.84 -19.84 -1.53
C LEU A 275 8.14 -20.22 -2.99
N PRO A 276 9.29 -20.86 -3.28
CA PRO A 276 9.60 -21.32 -4.62
C PRO A 276 8.61 -22.41 -5.02
N GLY A 277 7.64 -22.04 -5.88
CA GLY A 277 6.82 -22.97 -6.64
C GLY A 277 7.42 -23.19 -8.03
N PRO A 278 6.92 -24.17 -8.81
CA PRO A 278 7.36 -24.39 -10.19
C PRO A 278 7.16 -23.19 -11.13
N GLU A 279 6.33 -22.22 -10.74
CA GLU A 279 6.10 -20.97 -11.47
C GLU A 279 6.84 -19.76 -10.88
N ASP A 280 7.48 -19.90 -9.70
CA ASP A 280 8.23 -18.79 -9.09
C ASP A 280 9.49 -18.51 -9.92
N LYS A 281 9.66 -17.24 -10.31
CA LYS A 281 10.81 -16.74 -11.09
C LYS A 281 11.63 -15.70 -10.34
N SER A 282 11.39 -15.55 -9.04
CA SER A 282 12.15 -14.65 -8.18
C SER A 282 13.62 -15.06 -8.15
N SER A 283 14.46 -14.27 -8.81
CA SER A 283 15.88 -14.59 -8.96
C SER A 283 16.78 -13.68 -8.15
N VAL A 284 16.27 -12.56 -7.62
CA VAL A 284 17.09 -11.61 -6.87
C VAL A 284 16.27 -10.98 -5.75
N GLY A 285 16.83 -10.92 -4.54
CA GLY A 285 16.17 -10.25 -3.43
C GLY A 285 16.12 -8.73 -3.64
N VAL A 286 17.28 -8.09 -3.63
CA VAL A 286 17.42 -6.63 -3.78
C VAL A 286 18.50 -6.27 -4.79
N THR A 287 18.23 -5.26 -5.59
CA THR A 287 19.22 -4.58 -6.42
C THR A 287 19.39 -3.14 -5.98
N THR A 288 20.61 -2.60 -6.09
CA THR A 288 20.87 -1.17 -5.89
C THR A 288 21.71 -0.58 -6.99
N GLU A 289 21.50 0.70 -7.28
CA GLU A 289 22.30 1.46 -8.23
C GLU A 289 23.75 1.64 -7.76
N GLU A 290 24.71 1.71 -8.69
CA GLU A 290 26.15 1.81 -8.36
C GLU A 290 26.51 3.01 -7.48
N ARG A 291 25.78 4.12 -7.67
CA ARG A 291 26.04 5.39 -6.99
C ARG A 291 25.31 5.54 -5.66
N ALA A 292 24.34 4.68 -5.37
CA ALA A 292 23.54 4.74 -4.14
C ALA A 292 24.43 4.46 -2.92
N LYS A 293 24.30 5.28 -1.88
CA LYS A 293 24.88 5.06 -0.56
C LYS A 293 23.84 4.43 0.37
N ALA A 294 23.22 3.35 -0.11
CA ALA A 294 22.14 2.67 0.59
C ALA A 294 22.68 1.87 1.78
N ASN A 295 21.88 1.76 2.83
CA ASN A 295 22.12 0.79 3.91
C ASN A 295 20.96 -0.21 3.95
N ILE A 296 21.26 -1.45 3.59
CA ILE A 296 20.28 -2.55 3.56
C ILE A 296 20.44 -3.37 4.84
N ILE A 297 19.35 -3.52 5.59
CA ILE A 297 19.26 -4.39 6.75
C ILE A 297 18.23 -5.46 6.44
N SER A 298 18.65 -6.72 6.46
CA SER A 298 17.85 -7.87 6.08
C SER A 298 17.81 -8.85 7.26
N LEU A 299 16.62 -9.07 7.82
CA LEU A 299 16.39 -9.87 9.02
C LEU A 299 15.38 -11.00 8.76
N GLY A 300 15.84 -12.25 8.87
CA GLY A 300 14.98 -13.44 8.86
C GLY A 300 14.22 -13.71 7.56
N ASN A 301 14.68 -13.17 6.43
CA ASN A 301 14.04 -13.31 5.13
C ASN A 301 14.36 -14.67 4.51
N LYS A 302 13.44 -15.17 3.68
CA LYS A 302 13.60 -16.39 2.87
C LYS A 302 13.61 -16.00 1.40
N TYR A 303 14.75 -16.19 0.75
CA TYR A 303 14.93 -15.89 -0.68
C TYR A 303 14.79 -17.16 -1.53
N GLY A 304 14.02 -17.04 -2.62
CA GLY A 304 13.78 -18.12 -3.58
C GLY A 304 14.84 -18.21 -4.68
N LEU A 305 14.85 -19.38 -5.35
CA LEU A 305 15.64 -19.81 -6.51
C LEU A 305 17.18 -19.81 -6.36
N SER A 306 17.75 -20.84 -6.99
CA SER A 306 18.93 -21.58 -6.55
C SER A 306 20.30 -20.98 -6.93
N TYR A 307 21.31 -21.61 -6.32
CA TYR A 307 22.73 -21.71 -6.69
C TYR A 307 23.06 -21.57 -8.20
N ASP A 308 22.19 -22.01 -9.12
CA ASP A 308 22.54 -22.17 -10.54
C ASP A 308 21.97 -21.07 -11.46
N GLU A 309 20.84 -20.43 -11.11
CA GLU A 309 20.07 -19.56 -12.04
C GLU A 309 20.06 -18.07 -11.65
N ALA A 310 20.22 -17.77 -10.36
CA ALA A 310 20.10 -16.43 -9.79
C ALA A 310 21.47 -15.80 -9.48
N GLN A 311 21.65 -14.48 -9.65
CA GLN A 311 22.92 -13.81 -9.33
C GLN A 311 23.19 -13.68 -7.81
N GLY A 312 22.22 -14.02 -6.95
CA GLY A 312 22.31 -13.90 -5.50
C GLY A 312 21.16 -13.09 -4.91
N PRO A 313 20.99 -13.05 -3.58
CA PRO A 313 19.88 -12.33 -2.95
C PRO A 313 20.13 -10.81 -2.94
N PHE A 314 21.39 -10.38 -3.12
CA PHE A 314 21.80 -8.98 -3.08
C PHE A 314 22.72 -8.67 -4.26
N LEU A 315 22.27 -7.82 -5.19
CA LEU A 315 23.09 -7.25 -6.26
C LEU A 315 23.30 -5.76 -5.97
N VAL A 316 24.39 -5.46 -5.30
CA VAL A 316 24.57 -4.14 -4.68
C VAL A 316 25.76 -3.38 -5.22
N GLY A 317 25.61 -2.06 -5.31
CA GLY A 317 26.65 -1.14 -5.74
C GLY A 317 27.79 -1.05 -4.73
N LYS A 318 28.96 -0.59 -5.18
CA LYS A 318 30.18 -0.47 -4.36
C LYS A 318 30.07 0.47 -3.16
N ARG A 319 29.01 1.26 -3.06
CA ARG A 319 28.76 2.22 -1.98
C ARG A 319 27.61 1.82 -1.06
N THR A 320 26.93 0.73 -1.39
CA THR A 320 25.86 0.15 -0.57
C THR A 320 26.46 -0.76 0.48
N THR A 321 25.94 -0.67 1.71
CA THR A 321 26.23 -1.63 2.78
C THR A 321 25.06 -2.58 2.96
N VAL A 322 25.34 -3.87 3.20
CA VAL A 322 24.33 -4.89 3.47
C VAL A 322 24.63 -5.59 4.78
N ARG A 323 23.64 -5.68 5.66
CA ARG A 323 23.68 -6.52 6.87
C ARG A 323 22.54 -7.54 6.78
N SER A 324 22.89 -8.79 6.58
CA SER A 324 21.96 -9.92 6.53
C SER A 324 22.09 -10.73 7.81
N ILE A 325 21.00 -10.97 8.52
CA ILE A 325 20.97 -11.65 9.82
C ILE A 325 19.87 -12.71 9.80
N GLY A 326 20.27 -13.98 9.94
CA GLY A 326 19.33 -15.10 9.97
C GLY A 326 18.53 -15.30 8.68
N ASP A 327 18.94 -14.69 7.56
CA ASP A 327 18.29 -14.91 6.26
C ASP A 327 18.61 -16.30 5.73
N LEU A 328 17.66 -16.89 5.01
CA LEU A 328 17.71 -18.25 4.51
C LEU A 328 17.54 -18.27 2.99
N TRP A 329 18.29 -19.15 2.34
CA TRP A 329 17.95 -19.68 1.04
C TRP A 329 16.83 -20.69 1.20
N MET A 330 15.74 -20.52 0.45
CA MET A 330 14.71 -21.53 0.30
C MET A 330 14.96 -22.28 -0.99
N LEU A 331 15.58 -23.46 -0.89
CA LEU A 331 16.09 -24.21 -2.04
C LEU A 331 15.06 -25.27 -2.47
N PRO A 332 14.78 -25.39 -3.79
CA PRO A 332 13.93 -26.44 -4.28
C PRO A 332 14.60 -27.80 -4.05
N ASN A 333 13.85 -28.76 -3.54
CA ASN A 333 14.27 -30.15 -3.59
C ASN A 333 13.98 -30.68 -5.00
N LYS A 334 15.04 -30.92 -5.78
CA LYS A 334 14.97 -31.35 -7.19
C LYS A 334 14.22 -32.69 -7.39
N THR A 335 13.95 -33.45 -6.33
CA THR A 335 13.20 -34.72 -6.36
C THR A 335 11.79 -34.63 -5.78
N ASP A 336 11.51 -33.62 -4.95
CA ASP A 336 10.21 -33.40 -4.31
C ASP A 336 10.03 -31.92 -3.98
N TYR A 337 9.46 -31.14 -4.92
CA TYR A 337 9.24 -29.70 -4.76
C TYR A 337 8.29 -29.34 -3.60
N THR A 338 7.58 -30.32 -3.01
CA THR A 338 6.76 -30.10 -1.81
C THR A 338 7.58 -30.06 -0.53
N LYS A 339 8.87 -30.41 -0.58
CA LYS A 339 9.82 -30.43 0.56
C LYS A 339 11.04 -29.54 0.29
N PRO A 340 10.87 -28.22 0.14
CA PRO A 340 12.01 -27.30 0.08
C PRO A 340 12.83 -27.40 1.36
N PHE A 341 14.15 -27.23 1.26
CA PHE A 341 15.00 -27.14 2.44
C PHE A 341 15.59 -25.74 2.56
N ASN A 342 15.82 -25.31 3.81
CA ASN A 342 16.33 -23.99 4.11
C ASN A 342 17.82 -24.08 4.44
N GLU A 343 18.63 -23.24 3.81
CA GLU A 343 20.05 -23.09 4.13
C GLU A 343 20.34 -21.65 4.57
N PRO A 344 21.06 -21.42 5.69
CA PRO A 344 21.46 -20.07 6.07
C PRO A 344 22.30 -19.36 5.01
N ILE A 345 21.96 -18.11 4.71
CA ILE A 345 22.76 -17.25 3.84
C ILE A 345 23.99 -16.79 4.62
N THR A 346 25.14 -17.34 4.25
CA THR A 346 26.45 -17.01 4.83
C THR A 346 27.46 -16.76 3.72
N THR A 347 28.59 -16.12 4.03
CA THR A 347 29.69 -15.96 3.07
C THR A 347 30.14 -17.30 2.49
N ALA A 348 30.21 -18.35 3.33
CA ALA A 348 30.57 -19.69 2.89
C ALA A 348 29.52 -20.31 1.95
N ALA A 349 28.22 -20.17 2.26
CA ALA A 349 27.15 -20.64 1.39
C ALA A 349 27.15 -19.91 0.03
N MET A 350 27.30 -18.58 0.03
CA MET A 350 27.43 -17.77 -1.19
C MET A 350 28.64 -18.21 -2.03
N SER A 351 29.79 -18.45 -1.40
CA SER A 351 30.99 -18.90 -2.09
C SER A 351 30.84 -20.31 -2.66
N ARG A 352 30.22 -21.25 -1.93
CA ARG A 352 29.89 -22.59 -2.47
C ARG A 352 28.95 -22.51 -3.66
N ALA A 353 28.08 -21.51 -3.68
CA ALA A 353 27.18 -21.20 -4.78
C ALA A 353 27.83 -20.49 -5.96
N GLY A 354 29.14 -20.24 -5.92
CA GLY A 354 29.84 -19.48 -6.96
C GLY A 354 29.35 -18.03 -7.06
N LYS A 355 28.72 -17.49 -6.00
CA LYS A 355 28.19 -16.12 -5.98
C LYS A 355 29.21 -15.16 -5.39
N THR A 356 29.29 -13.97 -5.98
CA THR A 356 30.15 -12.91 -5.48
C THR A 356 29.58 -12.30 -4.22
N VAL A 357 30.39 -12.21 -3.17
CA VAL A 357 30.08 -11.47 -1.96
C VAL A 357 30.77 -10.11 -2.05
N SER A 358 29.98 -9.03 -2.04
CA SER A 358 30.53 -7.67 -1.94
C SER A 358 31.25 -7.50 -0.59
N SER A 359 32.38 -6.78 -0.59
CA SER A 359 33.13 -6.47 0.64
C SER A 359 32.33 -5.63 1.64
N ASN A 360 31.25 -4.99 1.19
CA ASN A 360 30.35 -4.19 2.02
C ASN A 360 29.13 -4.98 2.51
N SER A 361 29.12 -6.29 2.28
CA SER A 361 28.07 -7.19 2.75
C SER A 361 28.58 -8.02 3.92
N SER A 362 27.84 -8.02 5.03
CA SER A 362 28.08 -8.88 6.18
C SER A 362 26.90 -9.82 6.39
N PHE A 363 27.19 -11.11 6.53
CA PHE A 363 26.22 -12.15 6.85
C PHE A 363 26.47 -12.64 8.28
N LEU A 364 25.52 -12.37 9.17
CA LEU A 364 25.60 -12.70 10.59
C LEU A 364 24.74 -13.93 10.86
N ALA A 365 25.30 -14.88 11.61
CA ALA A 365 24.51 -15.96 12.19
C ALA A 365 23.49 -15.36 13.19
N PRO A 366 22.29 -15.95 13.30
CA PRO A 366 21.30 -15.54 14.29
C PRO A 366 21.78 -15.69 15.72
#